data_AF-A0A3N1CZB6-F1
#
_entry.id   AF-A0A3N1CZB6-F1
#
_cell.length_a   1.000
_cell.length_b   1.000
_cell.length_c   1.000
_cell.angle_alpha   90.00
_cell.angle_beta   90.00
_cell.angle_gamma   90.00
#
_symmetry.space_group_name_H-M   'P 1'
#
loop_
_entity.id
_entity.type
_entity.pdbx_description
1 polymer ?
#
loop_
_entity_poly.entity_id
_entity_poly.type
_entity_poly.pdbx_seq_one_letter_code
_entity_poly.pdbx_strand_id
1 'polypeptide(L)'
;MRPIIRIVIVTALAISLSSSCSGDEPGSTTPTPAEEITVELRTVRKRHVDLEIRQKIQYAQVNGLSDRALADRINQRLKGAATEPLQRFLDQLAFPDDPEPLDPSIPKTRLLTSRATVGLHGPRLVSVSYKFDTDGGEFGRYVSWSSTYLTIDLKDGRELGTRELLAERIGTPDGTRTLEDLLVRNGEGGKLCGTVEGTRPFEPTDFVSDKPAEKVASVWPTKQGLTFRLALWKLGYPMSCNSQEIKIPYAELDGLLGAPLEDQMG
;
A
#
# COMPACT_ATOMS: atom_id res chain seq x y z
N MET A 1 -20.27 -29.78 12.36
CA MET A 1 -20.07 -28.49 11.65
C MET A 1 -21.03 -27.48 12.25
N ARG A 2 -20.54 -26.43 12.92
CA ARG A 2 -21.38 -25.35 13.47
C ARG A 2 -21.34 -24.15 12.51
N PRO A 3 -22.46 -23.45 12.28
CA PRO A 3 -22.51 -22.35 11.31
C PRO A 3 -21.72 -21.14 11.79
N ILE A 4 -20.88 -20.59 10.91
CA ILE A 4 -20.15 -19.33 11.12
C ILE A 4 -21.13 -18.18 10.85
N ILE A 5 -21.52 -17.44 11.89
CA ILE A 5 -22.35 -16.24 11.76
C ILE A 5 -21.44 -15.05 11.45
N ARG A 6 -21.57 -14.47 10.25
CA ARG A 6 -20.86 -13.25 9.81
C ARG A 6 -21.79 -12.05 9.97
N ILE A 7 -21.47 -11.14 10.88
CA ILE A 7 -22.15 -9.84 10.99
C ILE A 7 -21.27 -8.80 10.31
N VAL A 8 -21.79 -8.15 9.28
CA VAL A 8 -21.15 -7.02 8.59
C VAL A 8 -21.99 -5.79 8.85
N ILE A 9 -21.42 -4.77 9.51
CA ILE A 9 -22.05 -3.46 9.68
C ILE A 9 -21.32 -2.51 8.74
N VAL A 10 -22.04 -1.93 7.77
CA VAL A 10 -21.54 -0.92 6.83
C VAL A 10 -22.17 0.41 7.21
N THR A 11 -21.36 1.43 7.47
CA THR A 11 -21.82 2.81 7.64
C THR A 11 -21.23 3.64 6.50
N ALA A 12 -22.08 4.33 5.74
CA ALA A 12 -21.70 5.26 4.68
C ALA A 12 -22.34 6.62 4.99
N LEU A 13 -21.58 7.70 4.82
CA LEU A 13 -22.08 9.07 4.93
C LEU A 13 -21.83 9.74 3.58
N ALA A 14 -22.88 10.21 2.91
CA ALA A 14 -22.80 10.99 1.68
C ALA A 14 -23.49 12.33 1.90
N ILE A 15 -22.83 13.43 1.50
CA ILE A 15 -23.39 14.78 1.50
C ILE A 15 -23.35 15.28 0.06
N SER A 16 -24.51 15.62 -0.49
CA SER A 16 -24.64 16.23 -1.82
C SER A 16 -25.42 17.53 -1.71
N LEU A 17 -24.83 18.63 -2.20
CA LEU A 17 -25.47 19.94 -2.36
C LEU A 17 -25.79 20.13 -3.84
N SER A 18 -27.06 20.39 -4.17
CA SER A 18 -27.50 20.75 -5.52
C SER A 18 -28.14 22.13 -5.49
N SER A 19 -27.69 23.03 -6.37
CA SER A 19 -28.28 24.35 -6.61
C SER A 19 -28.73 24.43 -8.07
N SER A 20 -29.95 24.91 -8.32
CA SER A 20 -30.58 24.93 -9.65
C SER A 20 -31.05 26.34 -10.02
N CYS A 21 -30.69 26.81 -11.21
CA CYS A 21 -31.34 27.93 -11.92
C CYS A 21 -31.51 27.57 -13.41
N SER A 22 -32.68 27.88 -13.98
CA SER A 22 -33.11 27.53 -15.34
C SER A 22 -32.98 28.69 -16.32
N GLY A 23 -32.73 28.39 -17.61
CA GLY A 23 -32.85 29.29 -18.76
C GLY A 23 -32.68 28.54 -20.08
N ASP A 24 -33.64 28.69 -21.00
CA ASP A 24 -33.76 28.04 -22.32
C ASP A 24 -32.75 28.57 -23.36
N GLU A 25 -31.94 27.68 -23.96
CA GLU A 25 -31.20 27.89 -25.22
C GLU A 25 -31.01 26.55 -25.98
N PRO A 26 -30.86 26.57 -27.33
CA PRO A 26 -31.03 25.40 -28.18
C PRO A 26 -29.80 24.48 -28.21
N GLY A 27 -30.04 23.17 -28.08
CA GLY A 27 -29.16 22.12 -28.59
C GLY A 27 -27.74 22.08 -28.03
N SER A 28 -27.52 22.50 -26.78
CA SER A 28 -26.27 22.23 -26.09
C SER A 28 -26.22 20.75 -25.75
N THR A 29 -25.46 19.95 -26.52
CA THR A 29 -25.01 18.63 -26.06
C THR A 29 -24.21 18.87 -24.79
N THR A 30 -24.91 18.84 -23.65
CA THR A 30 -24.30 18.92 -22.34
C THR A 30 -23.29 17.77 -22.31
N PRO A 31 -21.98 18.05 -22.15
CA PRO A 31 -21.02 16.97 -21.98
C PRO A 31 -21.50 16.17 -20.78
N THR A 32 -21.83 14.90 -21.00
CA THR A 32 -22.14 13.97 -19.91
C THR A 32 -21.05 14.14 -18.87
N PRO A 33 -21.36 14.49 -17.61
CA PRO A 33 -20.36 14.65 -16.58
C PRO A 33 -19.50 13.39 -16.57
N ALA A 34 -18.20 13.55 -16.78
CA ALA A 34 -17.27 12.44 -16.63
C ALA A 34 -17.50 11.85 -15.25
N GLU A 35 -17.79 10.55 -15.19
CA GLU A 35 -18.10 9.86 -13.96
C GLU A 35 -16.88 10.00 -13.03
N GLU A 36 -17.05 10.76 -11.94
CA GLU A 36 -15.93 11.09 -11.06
C GLU A 36 -15.50 9.84 -10.29
N ILE A 37 -14.27 9.39 -10.54
CA ILE A 37 -13.70 8.27 -9.81
C ILE A 37 -13.41 8.71 -8.38
N THR A 38 -14.02 8.02 -7.42
CA THR A 38 -13.82 8.28 -5.98
C THR A 38 -13.20 7.08 -5.29
N VAL A 39 -12.42 7.35 -4.24
CA VAL A 39 -11.78 6.32 -3.42
C VAL A 39 -12.21 6.50 -1.97
N GLU A 40 -12.86 5.50 -1.40
CA GLU A 40 -13.37 5.50 -0.04
C GLU A 40 -12.66 4.46 0.83
N LEU A 41 -12.46 4.76 2.11
CA LEU A 41 -11.97 3.78 3.07
C LEU A 41 -13.14 3.06 3.74
N ARG A 42 -13.14 1.73 3.65
CA ARG A 42 -14.09 0.84 4.33
C ARG A 42 -13.41 0.17 5.51
N THR A 43 -14.17 -0.15 6.55
CA THR A 43 -13.68 -0.90 7.72
C THR A 43 -14.51 -2.16 7.91
N VAL A 44 -13.86 -3.31 8.08
CA VAL A 44 -14.48 -4.57 8.46
C VAL A 44 -13.88 -5.04 9.78
N ARG A 45 -14.74 -5.54 10.67
CA ARG A 45 -14.35 -6.17 11.93
C ARG A 45 -14.63 -7.66 11.87
N LYS A 46 -13.71 -8.48 12.37
CA LYS A 46 -13.88 -9.94 12.49
C LYS A 46 -13.47 -10.40 13.89
N ARG A 47 -13.99 -11.55 14.31
CA ARG A 47 -13.61 -12.21 15.56
C ARG A 47 -13.34 -13.69 15.27
N HIS A 48 -12.23 -14.18 15.79
CA HIS A 48 -11.81 -15.58 15.79
C HIS A 48 -11.92 -16.08 17.22
N VAL A 49 -12.95 -16.88 17.52
CA VAL A 49 -13.32 -17.26 18.89
C VAL A 49 -12.37 -18.32 19.44
N ASP A 50 -11.95 -19.23 18.57
CA ASP A 50 -10.95 -20.27 18.80
C ASP A 50 -9.57 -19.71 19.15
N LEU A 51 -9.18 -18.59 18.55
CA LEU A 51 -7.89 -17.93 18.79
C LEU A 51 -7.97 -16.75 19.76
N GLU A 52 -9.15 -16.41 20.27
CA GLU A 52 -9.43 -15.19 21.05
C GLU A 52 -8.94 -13.87 20.39
N ILE A 53 -8.89 -13.82 19.05
CA ILE A 53 -8.41 -12.68 18.26
C ILE A 53 -9.57 -11.85 17.70
N ARG A 54 -9.44 -10.52 17.78
CA ARG A 54 -10.24 -9.55 17.02
C ARG A 54 -9.41 -9.00 15.86
N GLN A 55 -10.06 -8.73 14.74
CA GLN A 55 -9.46 -8.04 13.60
C GLN A 55 -10.22 -6.75 13.31
N LYS A 56 -9.48 -5.68 13.02
CA LYS A 56 -10.00 -4.42 12.47
C LYS A 56 -9.25 -4.12 11.18
N ILE A 57 -9.93 -4.27 10.06
CA ILE A 57 -9.32 -4.21 8.72
C ILE A 57 -9.89 -2.99 7.99
N GLN A 58 -9.03 -2.04 7.63
CA GLN A 58 -9.37 -0.97 6.70
C GLN A 58 -8.92 -1.35 5.29
N TYR A 59 -9.75 -1.09 4.29
CA TYR A 59 -9.40 -1.27 2.88
C TYR A 59 -9.98 -0.14 2.02
N ALA A 60 -9.32 0.18 0.91
CA ALA A 60 -9.82 1.15 -0.06
C ALA A 60 -10.84 0.51 -1.01
N GLN A 61 -11.82 1.31 -1.43
CA GLN A 61 -12.83 0.94 -2.43
C GLN A 61 -12.90 2.05 -3.48
N VAL A 62 -12.79 1.69 -4.75
CA VAL A 62 -12.95 2.54 -5.92
C VAL A 62 -14.40 2.49 -6.40
N ASN A 63 -15.00 3.66 -6.64
CA ASN A 63 -16.32 3.82 -7.23
C ASN A 63 -16.24 4.75 -8.46
N GLY A 64 -17.28 4.77 -9.30
CA GLY A 64 -17.37 5.64 -10.49
C GLY A 64 -16.70 5.08 -11.75
N LEU A 65 -16.29 3.81 -11.74
CA LEU A 65 -15.84 3.11 -12.95
C LEU A 65 -17.04 2.58 -13.73
N SER A 66 -17.13 2.95 -15.01
CA SER A 66 -18.25 2.55 -15.87
C SER A 66 -18.25 1.03 -16.18
N ASP A 67 -17.08 0.38 -16.21
CA ASP A 67 -16.97 -1.08 -16.26
C ASP A 67 -17.09 -1.67 -14.85
N ARG A 68 -18.28 -2.19 -14.53
CA ARG A 68 -18.57 -2.84 -13.24
C ARG A 68 -17.71 -4.07 -12.98
N ALA A 69 -17.43 -4.88 -14.00
CA ALA A 69 -16.63 -6.09 -13.82
C ALA A 69 -15.17 -5.73 -13.50
N LEU A 70 -14.65 -4.68 -14.13
CA LEU A 70 -13.34 -4.11 -13.79
C LEU A 70 -13.33 -3.53 -12.37
N ALA A 71 -14.35 -2.75 -12.00
CA ALA A 71 -14.50 -2.20 -10.66
C ALA A 71 -14.50 -3.29 -9.58
N ASP A 72 -15.23 -4.39 -9.81
CA ASP A 72 -15.28 -5.53 -8.89
C ASP A 72 -13.90 -6.19 -8.74
N ARG A 73 -13.15 -6.38 -9.83
CA ARG A 73 -11.78 -6.95 -9.78
C ARG A 73 -10.83 -6.07 -8.99
N ILE A 74 -10.83 -4.76 -9.26
CA ILE A 74 -9.98 -3.77 -8.58
C ILE A 74 -10.29 -3.77 -7.08
N ASN A 75 -11.58 -3.70 -6.72
CA ASN A 75 -12.01 -3.69 -5.33
C ASN A 75 -11.71 -5.01 -4.60
N GLN A 76 -11.79 -6.15 -5.29
CA GLN A 76 -11.34 -7.44 -4.75
C GLN A 76 -9.83 -7.44 -4.48
N ARG A 77 -9.00 -6.92 -5.39
CA ARG A 77 -7.55 -6.82 -5.19
C ARG A 77 -7.19 -5.90 -4.02
N LEU A 78 -7.80 -4.71 -3.93
CA LEU A 78 -7.60 -3.77 -2.83
C LEU A 78 -7.94 -4.39 -1.47
N LYS A 79 -9.08 -5.08 -1.39
CA LYS A 79 -9.49 -5.80 -0.18
C LYS A 79 -8.56 -6.98 0.12
N GLY A 80 -8.12 -7.71 -0.90
CA GLY A 80 -7.15 -8.80 -0.79
C GLY A 80 -5.86 -8.35 -0.12
N ALA A 81 -5.23 -7.30 -0.66
CA ALA A 81 -3.99 -6.72 -0.13
C ALA A 81 -4.10 -6.30 1.35
N ALA A 82 -5.26 -5.78 1.77
CA ALA A 82 -5.50 -5.41 3.16
C ALA A 82 -5.65 -6.61 4.11
N THR A 83 -5.95 -7.81 3.59
CA THR A 83 -6.31 -9.00 4.37
C THR A 83 -5.26 -10.12 4.31
N GLU A 84 -4.48 -10.22 3.24
CA GLU A 84 -3.49 -11.27 3.01
C GLU A 84 -2.43 -11.37 4.13
N PRO A 85 -1.79 -10.27 4.59
CA PRO A 85 -0.82 -10.36 5.69
C PRO A 85 -1.44 -10.88 6.98
N LEU A 86 -2.69 -10.49 7.27
CA LEU A 86 -3.41 -10.91 8.47
C LEU A 86 -3.78 -12.39 8.40
N GLN A 87 -4.17 -12.89 7.23
CA GLN A 87 -4.47 -14.31 7.07
C GLN A 87 -3.21 -15.16 7.26
N ARG A 88 -2.08 -14.78 6.65
CA ARG A 88 -0.80 -15.47 6.86
C ARG A 88 -0.40 -15.50 8.34
N PHE A 89 -0.61 -14.40 9.05
CA PHE A 89 -0.35 -14.34 10.49
C PHE A 89 -1.26 -15.28 11.30
N LEU A 90 -2.56 -15.33 10.97
CA LEU A 90 -3.49 -16.28 11.61
C LEU A 90 -3.12 -17.74 11.32
N ASP A 91 -2.71 -18.04 10.09
CA ASP A 91 -2.30 -19.39 9.69
C ASP A 91 -1.04 -19.81 10.47
N GLN A 92 -0.08 -18.90 10.67
CA GLN A 92 1.10 -19.13 11.52
C GLN A 92 0.73 -19.39 12.99
N LEU A 93 -0.28 -18.71 13.52
CA LEU A 93 -0.75 -18.94 14.89
C LEU A 93 -1.52 -20.27 15.04
N ALA A 94 -2.18 -20.74 13.98
CA ALA A 94 -2.92 -22.00 14.00
C ALA A 94 -2.00 -23.23 13.96
N PHE A 95 -0.78 -23.08 13.42
CA PHE A 95 0.23 -24.14 13.31
C PHE A 95 1.59 -23.65 13.84
N PRO A 96 1.72 -23.42 15.15
CA PRO A 96 2.98 -22.97 15.71
C PRO A 96 4.03 -24.08 15.60
N ASP A 97 5.19 -23.77 15.01
CA ASP A 97 6.35 -24.68 15.00
C ASP A 97 6.86 -25.00 16.43
N ASP A 98 6.51 -24.15 17.40
CA ASP A 98 6.85 -24.30 18.80
C ASP A 98 5.69 -23.79 19.68
N PRO A 99 4.88 -24.69 20.27
CA PRO A 99 3.69 -24.34 21.04
C PRO A 99 4.09 -23.86 22.45
N GLU A 100 4.85 -22.77 22.54
CA GLU A 100 5.03 -22.14 23.83
C GLU A 100 3.69 -21.59 24.31
N PRO A 101 3.30 -21.88 25.57
CA PRO A 101 2.10 -21.30 26.15
C PRO A 101 2.26 -19.79 26.19
N LEU A 102 1.28 -19.11 25.60
CA LEU A 102 1.18 -17.66 25.66
C LEU A 102 1.15 -17.22 27.12
N ASP A 103 1.94 -16.21 27.47
CA ASP A 103 2.03 -15.69 28.85
C ASP A 103 0.61 -15.34 29.36
N PRO A 104 0.16 -15.96 30.47
CA PRO A 104 -1.19 -15.78 31.01
C PRO A 104 -1.45 -14.35 31.54
N SER A 105 -0.42 -13.53 31.70
CA SER A 105 -0.53 -12.12 32.06
C SER A 105 -0.93 -11.22 30.88
N ILE A 106 -0.85 -11.73 29.65
CA ILE A 106 -1.23 -11.01 28.43
C ILE A 106 -2.76 -10.96 28.30
N PRO A 107 -3.38 -9.81 27.95
CA PRO A 107 -4.81 -9.71 27.72
C PRO A 107 -5.33 -10.81 26.78
N LYS A 108 -6.41 -11.48 27.21
CA LYS A 108 -7.00 -12.60 26.44
C LYS A 108 -7.51 -12.18 25.06
N THR A 109 -7.96 -10.94 24.90
CA THR A 109 -8.52 -10.50 23.62
C THR A 109 -7.54 -9.66 22.82
N ARG A 110 -6.90 -10.31 21.84
CA ARG A 110 -5.85 -9.69 21.03
C ARG A 110 -6.40 -8.92 19.84
N LEU A 111 -5.78 -7.82 19.45
CA LEU A 111 -6.19 -7.03 18.30
C LEU A 111 -5.17 -7.08 17.15
N LEU A 112 -5.63 -7.55 15.98
CA LEU A 112 -4.95 -7.40 14.71
C LEU A 112 -5.53 -6.21 13.95
N THR A 113 -4.68 -5.28 13.54
CA THR A 113 -5.10 -4.12 12.76
C THR A 113 -4.48 -4.09 11.38
N SER A 114 -5.28 -3.72 10.39
CA SER A 114 -4.81 -3.28 9.08
C SER A 114 -5.31 -1.87 8.86
N ARG A 115 -4.40 -0.91 8.71
CA ARG A 115 -4.72 0.50 8.45
C ARG A 115 -4.43 0.81 6.99
N ALA A 116 -5.34 1.49 6.33
CA ALA A 116 -5.22 1.87 4.94
C ALA A 116 -5.02 3.39 4.82
N THR A 117 -4.08 3.80 3.98
CA THR A 117 -3.85 5.20 3.61
C THR A 117 -3.87 5.31 2.10
N VAL A 118 -4.78 6.14 1.57
CA VAL A 118 -4.83 6.46 0.13
C VAL A 118 -3.70 7.42 -0.20
N GLY A 119 -2.93 7.10 -1.24
CA GLY A 119 -1.86 7.94 -1.77
C GLY A 119 -2.35 8.79 -2.94
N LEU A 120 -1.73 8.59 -4.10
CA LEU A 120 -2.17 9.15 -5.37
C LEU A 120 -3.47 8.48 -5.81
N HIS A 121 -4.45 9.27 -6.24
CA HIS A 121 -5.66 8.77 -6.89
C HIS A 121 -6.11 9.75 -7.96
N GLY A 122 -6.65 9.24 -9.06
CA GLY A 122 -7.14 10.03 -10.18
C GLY A 122 -7.84 9.16 -11.23
N PRO A 123 -8.04 9.68 -12.45
CA PRO A 123 -8.74 8.95 -13.51
C PRO A 123 -8.06 7.66 -13.93
N ARG A 124 -6.73 7.59 -13.80
CA ARG A 124 -5.93 6.45 -14.27
C ARG A 124 -5.34 5.62 -13.16
N LEU A 125 -4.90 6.21 -12.05
CA LEU A 125 -4.22 5.46 -11.00
C LEU A 125 -4.94 5.57 -9.66
N VAL A 126 -4.85 4.50 -8.87
CA VAL A 126 -5.07 4.55 -7.41
C VAL A 126 -3.90 3.88 -6.71
N SER A 127 -3.36 4.51 -5.68
CA SER A 127 -2.33 3.92 -4.82
C SER A 127 -2.77 3.91 -3.36
N VAL A 128 -2.44 2.83 -2.66
CA VAL A 128 -2.82 2.62 -1.26
C VAL A 128 -1.68 1.96 -0.51
N SER A 129 -1.44 2.42 0.71
CA SER A 129 -0.56 1.78 1.67
C SER A 129 -1.38 1.07 2.74
N TYR A 130 -1.10 -0.20 2.98
CA TYR A 130 -1.67 -1.00 4.05
C TYR A 130 -0.61 -1.28 5.09
N LYS A 131 -0.81 -0.78 6.32
CA LYS A 131 0.03 -1.09 7.48
C LYS A 131 -0.66 -2.11 8.36
N PHE A 132 -0.07 -3.30 8.43
CA PHE A 132 -0.45 -4.35 9.36
C PHE A 132 0.34 -4.18 10.65
N ASP A 133 -0.37 -4.25 11.77
CA ASP A 133 0.17 -4.06 13.10
C ASP A 133 -0.55 -4.98 14.10
N THR A 134 0.24 -5.67 14.93
CA THR A 134 -0.22 -6.38 16.11
C THR A 134 -0.01 -5.45 17.30
N ASP A 135 -1.08 -4.97 17.95
CA ASP A 135 -0.94 -4.02 19.08
C ASP A 135 0.03 -4.61 20.14
N GLY A 136 1.08 -3.83 20.41
CA GLY A 136 2.32 -4.31 21.03
C GLY A 136 2.14 -4.93 22.41
N GLY A 137 2.67 -6.15 22.57
CA GLY A 137 2.67 -6.93 23.81
C GLY A 137 1.64 -8.08 23.81
N GLU A 138 0.51 -7.92 23.11
CA GLU A 138 -0.57 -8.92 23.11
C GLU A 138 -0.19 -10.24 22.42
N PHE A 139 0.86 -10.22 21.62
CA PHE A 139 1.35 -11.37 20.86
C PHE A 139 2.72 -11.86 21.33
N GLY A 140 3.29 -11.32 22.41
CA GLY A 140 4.59 -11.74 22.94
C GLY A 140 5.69 -11.70 21.86
N ARG A 141 6.37 -12.84 21.63
CA ARG A 141 7.40 -12.97 20.57
C ARG A 141 6.83 -12.93 19.14
N TYR A 142 5.52 -13.07 18.97
CA TYR A 142 4.83 -13.05 17.67
C TYR A 142 4.38 -11.64 17.25
N VAL A 143 4.96 -10.58 17.82
CA VAL A 143 4.71 -9.22 17.33
C VAL A 143 5.18 -9.13 15.88
N SER A 144 4.29 -8.64 15.01
CA SER A 144 4.55 -8.55 13.58
C SER A 144 4.04 -7.22 13.06
N TRP A 145 4.86 -6.59 12.23
CA TRP A 145 4.52 -5.37 11.52
C TRP A 145 4.90 -5.58 10.06
N SER A 146 4.03 -5.14 9.15
CA SER A 146 4.36 -5.14 7.73
C SER A 146 3.63 -4.01 7.01
N SER A 147 4.23 -3.53 5.93
CA SER A 147 3.61 -2.55 5.03
C SER A 147 3.49 -3.18 3.65
N THR A 148 2.31 -3.05 3.04
CA THR A 148 2.07 -3.39 1.64
C THR A 148 1.72 -2.13 0.89
N TYR A 149 2.45 -1.83 -0.18
CA TYR A 149 2.12 -0.76 -1.10
C TYR A 149 1.49 -1.36 -2.34
N LEU A 150 0.37 -0.79 -2.79
CA LEU A 150 -0.37 -1.26 -3.94
C LEU A 150 -0.69 -0.06 -4.81
N THR A 151 -0.35 -0.13 -6.10
CA THR A 151 -0.76 0.84 -7.10
C THR A 151 -1.46 0.10 -8.22
N ILE A 152 -2.64 0.56 -8.64
CA ILE A 152 -3.46 -0.07 -9.67
C ILE A 152 -3.70 0.93 -10.80
N ASP A 153 -3.49 0.49 -12.04
CA ASP A 153 -4.00 1.16 -13.23
C ASP A 153 -5.49 0.85 -13.38
N LEU A 154 -6.32 1.88 -13.31
CA LEU A 154 -7.77 1.82 -13.37
C LEU A 154 -8.29 1.53 -14.78
N LYS A 155 -7.45 1.62 -15.81
CA LYS A 155 -7.82 1.30 -17.19
C LYS A 155 -8.02 -0.20 -17.40
N ASP A 156 -7.13 -1.02 -16.83
CA ASP A 156 -7.11 -2.48 -17.04
C ASP A 156 -7.17 -3.28 -15.72
N GLY A 157 -7.03 -2.61 -14.57
CA GLY A 157 -7.05 -3.18 -13.25
C GLY A 157 -5.73 -3.83 -12.84
N ARG A 158 -4.65 -3.56 -13.60
CA ARG A 158 -3.33 -4.16 -13.36
C ARG A 158 -2.62 -3.49 -12.19
N GLU A 159 -1.97 -4.30 -11.38
CA GLU A 159 -1.05 -3.82 -10.35
C GLU A 159 0.26 -3.35 -10.98
N LEU A 160 0.67 -2.13 -10.64
CA LEU A 160 1.92 -1.52 -11.06
C LEU A 160 2.97 -1.67 -9.97
N GLY A 161 4.11 -2.28 -10.31
CA GLY A 161 5.25 -2.40 -9.43
C GLY A 161 6.25 -1.26 -9.61
N THR A 162 7.36 -1.34 -8.86
CA THR A 162 8.46 -0.37 -8.96
C THR A 162 8.99 -0.20 -10.39
N ARG A 163 9.03 -1.29 -11.18
CA ARG A 163 9.53 -1.24 -12.57
C ARG A 163 8.65 -0.37 -13.46
N GLU A 164 7.33 -0.47 -13.34
CA GLU A 164 6.40 0.29 -14.17
C GLU A 164 6.21 1.74 -13.69
N LEU A 165 6.42 1.98 -12.39
CA LEU A 165 6.29 3.30 -11.80
C LEU A 165 7.55 4.17 -11.97
N LEU A 166 8.69 3.56 -12.25
CA LEU A 166 9.94 4.27 -12.47
C LEU A 166 10.35 4.23 -13.95
N ALA A 167 11.15 5.21 -14.38
CA ALA A 167 11.68 5.24 -15.74
C ALA A 167 12.55 4.01 -16.02
N GLU A 168 12.53 3.52 -17.26
CA GLU A 168 13.34 2.36 -17.67
C GLU A 168 14.83 2.53 -17.38
N ARG A 169 15.33 3.78 -17.42
CA ARG A 169 16.72 4.11 -17.11
C ARG A 169 17.16 3.69 -15.71
N ILE A 170 16.24 3.55 -14.75
CA ILE A 170 16.54 3.04 -13.41
C ILE A 170 17.09 1.60 -13.47
N GLY A 171 16.72 0.84 -14.50
CA GLY A 171 17.29 -0.49 -14.78
C GLY A 171 18.75 -0.49 -15.24
N THR A 172 19.42 0.67 -15.32
CA THR A 172 20.84 0.80 -15.67
C THR A 172 21.67 1.19 -14.44
N PRO A 173 22.98 0.88 -14.41
CA PRO A 173 23.88 1.30 -13.32
C PRO A 173 23.83 2.81 -13.04
N ASP A 174 23.82 3.64 -14.09
CA ASP A 174 23.80 5.10 -13.94
C ASP A 174 22.47 5.61 -13.38
N GLY A 175 21.34 5.07 -13.87
CA GLY A 175 20.02 5.44 -13.35
C GLY A 175 19.79 4.96 -11.91
N THR A 176 20.26 3.75 -11.58
CA THR A 176 20.26 3.23 -10.21
C THR A 176 21.07 4.14 -9.29
N ARG A 177 22.30 4.51 -9.68
CA ARG A 177 23.15 5.42 -8.91
C ARG A 177 22.51 6.79 -8.71
N THR A 178 21.90 7.33 -9.76
CA THR A 178 21.17 8.61 -9.69
C THR A 178 20.03 8.56 -8.67
N LEU A 179 19.27 7.46 -8.66
CA LEU A 179 18.19 7.25 -7.69
C LEU A 179 18.73 7.04 -6.27
N GLU A 180 19.82 6.28 -6.11
CA GLU A 180 20.51 6.10 -4.84
C GLU A 180 20.95 7.45 -4.24
N ASP A 181 21.58 8.31 -5.03
CA ASP A 181 22.01 9.65 -4.58
C ASP A 181 20.83 10.52 -4.12
N LEU A 182 19.65 10.37 -4.75
CA LEU A 182 18.42 11.04 -4.31
C LEU A 182 17.87 10.44 -3.00
N LEU A 183 17.86 9.11 -2.88
CA LEU A 183 17.42 8.41 -1.67
C LEU A 183 18.29 8.77 -0.46
N VAL A 184 19.61 8.81 -0.65
CA VAL A 184 20.58 9.21 0.38
C VAL A 184 20.35 10.66 0.80
N ARG A 185 20.24 11.60 -0.15
CA ARG A 185 19.98 13.02 0.17
C ARG A 185 18.67 13.25 0.91
N ASN A 186 17.62 12.51 0.55
CA ASN A 186 16.31 12.59 1.20
C ASN A 186 16.20 11.71 2.46
N GLY A 187 17.26 10.96 2.79
CA GLY A 187 17.41 10.24 4.05
C GLY A 187 17.59 11.16 5.24
N GLU A 188 17.22 10.70 6.43
CA GLU A 188 17.42 11.45 7.66
C GLU A 188 18.90 11.76 7.89
N GLY A 189 19.25 13.04 7.90
CA GLY A 189 20.65 13.49 7.99
C GLY A 189 21.48 13.20 6.74
N GLY A 190 20.85 13.03 5.57
CA GLY A 190 21.53 12.82 4.29
C GLY A 190 22.18 11.44 4.16
N LYS A 191 21.59 10.41 4.77
CA LYS A 191 22.11 9.03 4.78
C LYS A 191 21.00 8.00 4.85
N LEU A 192 21.28 6.80 4.34
CA LEU A 192 20.48 5.61 4.54
C LEU A 192 21.04 4.88 5.76
N CYS A 193 20.31 4.92 6.87
CA CYS A 193 20.70 4.38 8.18
C CYS A 193 22.21 4.44 8.54
N GLY A 194 22.70 5.58 9.04
CA GLY A 194 24.08 5.68 9.56
C GLY A 194 25.17 5.35 8.53
N THR A 195 26.42 5.32 8.96
CA THR A 195 27.53 4.75 8.16
C THR A 195 27.83 3.39 8.74
N VAL A 196 27.70 2.33 7.93
CA VAL A 196 27.94 0.97 8.39
C VAL A 196 28.87 0.24 7.42
N GLU A 197 29.90 -0.40 7.97
CA GLU A 197 30.81 -1.26 7.22
C GLU A 197 30.08 -2.48 6.64
N GLY A 198 30.50 -2.95 5.47
CA GLY A 198 29.93 -4.14 4.82
C GLY A 198 28.61 -3.90 4.08
N THR A 199 28.15 -2.64 4.00
CA THR A 199 27.04 -2.27 3.12
C THR A 199 27.47 -2.26 1.65
N ARG A 200 26.58 -2.66 0.74
CA ARG A 200 26.79 -2.58 -0.71
C ARG A 200 25.94 -1.44 -1.31
N PRO A 201 26.38 -0.82 -2.41
CA PRO A 201 25.54 0.12 -3.16
C PRO A 201 24.31 -0.58 -3.74
N PHE A 202 23.35 0.22 -4.20
CA PHE A 202 22.21 -0.32 -4.94
C PHE A 202 22.64 -0.85 -6.30
N GLU A 203 21.96 -1.92 -6.73
CA GLU A 203 22.05 -2.51 -8.06
C GLU A 203 20.70 -2.34 -8.79
N PRO A 204 20.67 -2.37 -10.13
CA PRO A 204 19.40 -2.26 -10.88
C PRO A 204 18.32 -3.26 -10.43
N THR A 205 18.73 -4.49 -10.11
CA THR A 205 17.85 -5.56 -9.62
C THR A 205 17.14 -5.20 -8.31
N ASP A 206 17.71 -4.34 -7.48
CA ASP A 206 17.12 -3.89 -6.21
C ASP A 206 15.84 -3.07 -6.41
N PHE A 207 15.68 -2.44 -7.58
CA PHE A 207 14.51 -1.65 -7.96
C PHE A 207 13.61 -2.38 -8.96
N VAL A 208 14.20 -2.94 -10.02
CA VAL A 208 13.45 -3.38 -11.20
C VAL A 208 13.41 -4.90 -11.40
N SER A 209 13.89 -5.75 -10.47
CA SER A 209 13.78 -7.21 -10.64
C SER A 209 12.32 -7.68 -10.74
N ASP A 210 12.04 -8.77 -11.46
CA ASP A 210 10.71 -9.41 -11.44
C ASP A 210 10.52 -10.31 -10.22
N LYS A 211 11.61 -10.67 -9.54
CA LYS A 211 11.59 -11.57 -8.40
C LYS A 211 11.46 -10.75 -7.11
N PRO A 212 10.35 -10.86 -6.36
CA PRO A 212 10.13 -10.07 -5.15
C PRO A 212 11.22 -10.25 -4.07
N ALA A 213 11.84 -11.44 -4.03
CA ALA A 213 12.92 -11.74 -3.09
C ALA A 213 14.19 -10.89 -3.34
N GLU A 214 14.44 -10.47 -4.58
CA GLU A 214 15.62 -9.68 -4.96
C GLU A 214 15.40 -8.18 -4.75
N LYS A 215 14.14 -7.68 -4.75
CA LYS A 215 13.84 -6.25 -4.58
C LYS A 215 14.22 -5.74 -3.19
N VAL A 216 14.90 -4.60 -3.13
CA VAL A 216 15.14 -3.83 -1.91
C VAL A 216 14.09 -2.74 -1.74
N ALA A 217 13.62 -2.16 -2.84
CA ALA A 217 12.73 -1.01 -2.82
C ALA A 217 11.30 -1.37 -3.27
N SER A 218 10.33 -0.85 -2.54
CA SER A 218 8.92 -0.75 -2.97
C SER A 218 8.51 0.71 -3.03
N VAL A 219 7.75 1.08 -4.05
CA VAL A 219 7.34 2.46 -4.30
C VAL A 219 5.85 2.65 -4.04
N TRP A 220 5.51 3.74 -3.37
CA TRP A 220 4.14 4.18 -3.17
C TRP A 220 3.98 5.63 -3.64
N PRO A 221 3.32 5.85 -4.79
CA PRO A 221 2.97 7.19 -5.25
C PRO A 221 2.02 7.87 -4.28
N THR A 222 2.25 9.14 -4.00
CA THR A 222 1.39 9.99 -3.17
C THR A 222 1.04 11.26 -3.93
N LYS A 223 0.23 12.15 -3.35
CA LYS A 223 -0.04 13.46 -3.97
C LYS A 223 1.19 14.36 -4.01
N GLN A 224 2.14 14.18 -3.08
CA GLN A 224 3.30 15.06 -2.93
C GLN A 224 4.57 14.52 -3.60
N GLY A 225 4.61 13.23 -3.94
CA GLY A 225 5.80 12.58 -4.48
C GLY A 225 5.77 11.07 -4.31
N LEU A 226 6.92 10.43 -4.41
CA LEU A 226 7.06 8.99 -4.18
C LEU A 226 7.55 8.71 -2.76
N THR A 227 6.93 7.73 -2.10
CA THR A 227 7.48 7.11 -0.89
C THR A 227 8.17 5.80 -1.26
N PHE A 228 9.45 5.68 -0.97
CA PHE A 228 10.25 4.47 -1.11
C PHE A 228 10.36 3.76 0.23
N ARG A 229 9.93 2.51 0.30
CA ARG A 229 10.25 1.62 1.42
C ARG A 229 11.43 0.75 1.07
N LEU A 230 12.54 0.93 1.78
CA LEU A 230 13.81 0.26 1.54
C LEU A 230 14.03 -0.83 2.59
N ALA A 231 14.22 -2.08 2.16
CA ALA A 231 14.62 -3.19 3.03
C ALA A 231 16.14 -3.21 3.22
N LEU A 232 16.69 -2.25 3.98
CA LEU A 232 18.13 -1.97 4.06
C LEU A 232 18.99 -3.17 4.48
N TRP A 233 18.45 -4.10 5.28
CA TRP A 233 19.16 -5.33 5.64
C TRP A 233 19.59 -6.17 4.43
N LYS A 234 18.90 -6.06 3.28
CA LYS A 234 19.30 -6.72 2.02
C LYS A 234 20.55 -6.11 1.36
N LEU A 235 20.92 -4.90 1.77
CA LEU A 235 22.13 -4.21 1.34
C LEU A 235 23.29 -4.41 2.34
N GLY A 236 23.12 -5.24 3.38
CA GLY A 236 24.13 -5.47 4.41
C GLY A 236 24.01 -4.56 5.63
N TYR A 237 22.97 -3.74 5.74
CA TYR A 237 22.75 -2.94 6.95
C TYR A 237 22.36 -3.83 8.15
N PRO A 238 22.66 -3.41 9.39
CA PRO A 238 22.26 -4.11 10.60
C PRO A 238 20.73 -4.23 10.68
N MET A 239 20.24 -5.30 11.30
CA MET A 239 18.79 -5.54 11.46
C MET A 239 18.08 -4.41 12.23
N SER A 240 18.79 -3.63 13.04
CA SER A 240 18.26 -2.43 13.71
C SER A 240 17.88 -1.31 12.76
N CYS A 241 18.49 -1.23 11.56
CA CYS A 241 18.08 -0.32 10.49
C CYS A 241 16.77 -0.74 9.82
N ASN A 242 16.51 -2.06 9.83
CA ASN A 242 15.26 -2.65 9.38
C ASN A 242 14.79 -2.14 8.00
N SER A 243 13.61 -1.50 7.93
CA SER A 243 13.10 -0.85 6.73
C SER A 243 13.00 0.65 6.95
N GLN A 244 13.41 1.44 5.96
CA GLN A 244 13.32 2.90 6.00
C GLN A 244 12.31 3.38 4.95
N GLU A 245 11.44 4.33 5.32
CA GLU A 245 10.56 5.04 4.38
C GLU A 245 11.23 6.38 4.01
N ILE A 246 11.57 6.58 2.74
CA ILE A 246 12.13 7.82 2.19
C ILE A 246 11.08 8.48 1.29
N LYS A 247 10.84 9.78 1.48
CA LYS A 247 9.87 10.54 0.67
C LYS A 247 10.64 11.48 -0.25
N ILE A 248 10.36 11.42 -1.55
CA ILE A 248 10.99 12.28 -2.56
C ILE A 248 9.88 13.07 -3.27
N PRO A 249 9.90 14.41 -3.22
CA PRO A 249 8.96 15.25 -3.96
C PRO A 249 9.02 15.02 -5.47
N TYR A 250 7.90 15.16 -6.17
CA TYR A 250 7.88 14.98 -7.63
C TYR A 250 8.84 15.92 -8.39
N ALA A 251 9.07 17.13 -7.87
CA ALA A 251 9.99 18.09 -8.47
C ALA A 251 11.46 17.60 -8.51
N GLU A 252 11.83 16.63 -7.66
CA GLU A 252 13.18 16.04 -7.63
C GLU A 252 13.29 14.74 -8.45
N LEU A 253 12.17 14.24 -8.98
CA LEU A 253 12.08 12.97 -9.70
C LEU A 253 12.11 13.13 -11.23
N ASP A 254 12.61 14.27 -11.72
CA ASP A 254 12.60 14.58 -13.14
C ASP A 254 13.34 13.53 -13.99
N GLY A 255 12.65 13.02 -15.02
CA GLY A 255 13.09 11.91 -15.86
C GLY A 255 13.29 10.56 -15.15
N LEU A 256 12.86 10.41 -13.89
CA LEU A 256 12.92 9.15 -13.13
C LEU A 256 11.56 8.46 -12.98
N LEU A 257 10.48 9.10 -13.42
CA LEU A 257 9.13 8.56 -13.39
C LEU A 257 8.85 7.68 -14.60
N GLY A 258 8.05 6.63 -14.42
CA GLY A 258 7.51 5.85 -15.53
C GLY A 258 6.28 6.53 -16.14
N ALA A 259 5.98 6.19 -17.40
CA ALA A 259 4.86 6.75 -18.15
C ALA A 259 3.51 6.78 -17.40
N PRO A 260 3.11 5.76 -16.61
CA PRO A 260 1.85 5.81 -15.87
C PRO A 260 1.73 7.00 -14.90
N LEU A 261 2.84 7.40 -14.27
CA LEU A 261 2.86 8.54 -13.34
C LEU A 261 2.93 9.88 -14.08
N GLU A 262 3.71 9.94 -15.16
CA GLU A 262 3.78 11.13 -16.01
C GLU A 262 2.41 11.47 -16.61
N ASP A 263 1.71 10.47 -17.16
CA ASP A 263 0.36 10.60 -17.71
C ASP A 263 -0.69 11.02 -16.68
N GLN A 264 -0.47 10.71 -15.39
CA GLN A 264 -1.38 11.05 -14.30
C GLN A 264 -1.14 12.47 -13.75
N MET A 265 0.03 13.05 -14.03
CA MET A 265 0.47 14.36 -13.54
C MET A 265 0.42 15.48 -14.58
N GLY A 266 0.45 15.14 -15.87
CA GLY A 266 0.25 16.08 -17.00
C GLY A 266 -1.20 16.46 -17.20
#